data_AF-A0A1H7C059-F1
#
_entry.id   AF-A0A1H7C059-F1
#
_cell.length_a   1.000
_cell.length_b   1.000
_cell.length_c   1.000
_cell.angle_alpha   90.00
_cell.angle_beta   90.00
_cell.angle_gamma   90.00
#
_symmetry.space_group_name_H-M   'P 1'
#
loop_
_entity.id
_entity.type
_entity.pdbx_description
1 polymer ?
#
loop_
_entity_poly.entity_id
_entity_poly.type
_entity_poly.pdbx_seq_one_letter_code
_entity_poly.pdbx_strand_id
1 'polypeptide(L)'
;MKKISFDDLIADLSIIESEQDLNSIRGGDTIYINGGYIVNSGGNATFYSNNGTSFTLPGATVYSSQNWGDNHYQLSGGIYLDPNGGADVSTLIHEYGHYLQQQQMGTGSYIAAGLGSAYSVYTNPGEHASQPFEVQATNYGYQYIAQHYPGFVY
;
A
#
# COMPACT_ATOMS: atom_id res chain seq x y z
N MET A 1 9.59 -23.41 8.98
CA MET A 1 8.82 -22.13 9.02
C MET A 1 7.45 -22.42 9.60
N LYS A 2 7.00 -21.61 10.57
CA LYS A 2 5.71 -21.78 11.25
C LYS A 2 4.63 -21.23 10.31
N LYS A 3 3.66 -22.06 9.90
CA LYS A 3 2.49 -21.61 9.14
C LYS A 3 1.63 -20.77 10.07
N ILE A 4 1.46 -19.48 9.75
CA ILE A 4 0.50 -18.60 10.43
C ILE A 4 -0.91 -18.99 9.96
N SER A 5 -1.86 -19.10 10.91
CA SER A 5 -3.25 -19.41 10.58
C SER A 5 -3.97 -18.14 10.10
N PHE A 6 -5.05 -18.32 9.34
CA PHE A 6 -5.88 -17.21 8.86
C PHE A 6 -6.49 -16.41 10.03
N ASP A 7 -6.80 -17.09 11.13
CA ASP A 7 -7.33 -16.47 12.35
C ASP A 7 -6.25 -15.64 13.07
N ASP A 8 -5.00 -16.09 13.07
CA ASP A 8 -3.87 -15.32 13.62
C ASP A 8 -3.60 -14.05 12.78
N LEU A 9 -3.73 -14.14 11.45
CA LEU A 9 -3.65 -12.99 10.54
C LEU A 9 -4.76 -11.97 10.79
N ILE A 10 -6.00 -12.42 10.99
CA ILE A 10 -7.12 -11.54 11.35
C ILE A 10 -6.87 -10.86 12.70
N ALA A 11 -6.39 -11.61 13.69
CA ALA A 11 -6.07 -11.08 15.01
C ALA A 11 -4.99 -10.00 14.93
N ASP A 12 -3.89 -10.25 14.21
CA ASP A 12 -2.82 -9.27 14.02
C ASP A 12 -3.33 -8.02 13.27
N LEU A 13 -4.14 -8.19 12.22
CA LEU A 13 -4.73 -7.05 11.49
C LEU A 13 -5.66 -6.20 12.37
N SER A 14 -6.47 -6.84 13.22
CA SER A 14 -7.37 -6.14 14.15
C SER A 14 -6.61 -5.35 15.23
N ILE A 15 -5.43 -5.84 15.62
CA ILE A 15 -4.53 -5.15 16.56
C ILE A 15 -3.87 -3.94 15.87
N ILE A 16 -3.46 -4.09 14.60
CA ILE A 16 -2.85 -3.02 13.80
C ILE A 16 -3.81 -1.84 13.61
N GLU A 17 -5.09 -2.08 13.30
CA GLU A 17 -6.10 -1.02 13.21
C GLU A 17 -6.20 -0.21 14.51
N SER A 18 -6.05 -0.87 15.67
CA SER A 18 -6.12 -0.22 16.98
C SER A 18 -4.83 0.51 17.42
N GLU A 19 -3.65 0.05 17.01
CA GLU A 19 -2.37 0.66 17.38
C GLU A 19 -1.95 1.80 16.45
N GLN A 20 -2.38 1.77 15.18
CA GLN A 20 -2.01 2.80 14.19
C GLN A 20 -2.89 4.04 14.20
N ASP A 21 -4.07 3.95 14.85
CA ASP A 21 -4.93 5.11 15.14
C ASP A 21 -4.26 6.17 16.03
N LEU A 22 -3.11 5.86 16.65
CA LEU A 22 -2.39 6.78 17.55
C LEU A 22 -1.29 7.62 16.88
N ASN A 23 -0.83 7.27 15.67
CA ASN A 23 0.20 8.06 14.95
C ASN A 23 -0.38 8.99 13.86
N SER A 24 -1.70 8.98 13.66
CA SER A 24 -2.40 9.68 12.58
C SER A 24 -2.55 11.21 12.77
N ILE A 25 -2.11 11.79 13.89
CA ILE A 25 -2.39 13.20 14.23
C ILE A 25 -1.30 14.19 13.75
N ARG A 26 -0.18 13.73 13.18
CA ARG A 26 0.90 14.65 12.77
C ARG A 26 1.26 14.50 11.29
N GLY A 27 0.58 15.27 10.45
CA GLY A 27 1.16 15.68 9.16
C GLY A 27 2.53 16.32 9.43
N GLY A 28 3.59 15.76 8.83
CA GLY A 28 4.95 16.23 9.07
C GLY A 28 6.06 15.37 8.50
N ASP A 29 5.87 14.06 8.34
CA ASP A 29 6.95 13.19 7.90
C ASP A 29 6.92 12.98 6.38
N THR A 30 7.90 13.58 5.71
CA THR A 30 8.23 13.28 4.32
C THR A 30 8.78 11.87 4.23
N ILE A 31 8.17 11.02 3.41
CA ILE A 31 8.62 9.63 3.19
C ILE A 31 9.42 9.60 1.89
N TYR A 32 10.70 9.25 1.98
CA TYR A 32 11.58 9.14 0.83
C TYR A 32 11.54 7.72 0.27
N ILE A 33 11.43 7.62 -1.05
CA ILE A 33 11.45 6.35 -1.80
C ILE A 33 12.34 6.53 -3.03
N ASN A 34 12.68 5.44 -3.71
CA ASN A 34 13.44 5.52 -4.95
C ASN A 34 12.67 6.35 -5.98
N GLY A 35 13.33 7.39 -6.49
CA GLY A 35 12.78 8.30 -7.49
C GLY A 35 12.04 9.54 -6.96
N GLY A 36 11.85 9.71 -5.64
CA GLY A 36 11.19 10.89 -5.11
C GLY A 36 10.84 10.85 -3.62
N TYR A 37 9.80 11.58 -3.24
CA TYR A 37 9.30 11.62 -1.88
C TYR A 37 7.78 11.80 -1.83
N ILE A 38 7.18 11.47 -0.69
CA ILE A 38 5.73 11.50 -0.45
C ILE A 38 5.43 12.44 0.71
N VAL A 39 4.37 13.22 0.58
CA VAL A 39 3.82 14.08 1.65
C VAL A 39 2.35 13.75 1.85
N ASN A 40 1.95 13.47 3.09
CA ASN A 40 0.55 13.30 3.45
C ASN A 40 -0.08 14.66 3.78
N SER A 41 -1.28 14.91 3.24
CA SER A 41 -2.04 16.12 3.54
C SER A 41 -3.54 15.89 3.35
N GLY A 42 -4.32 16.20 4.39
CA GLY A 42 -5.78 16.18 4.33
C GLY A 42 -6.39 14.83 3.93
N GLY A 43 -5.80 13.73 4.40
CA GLY A 43 -6.26 12.37 4.06
C GLY A 43 -5.87 11.88 2.66
N ASN A 44 -4.91 12.56 2.02
CA ASN A 44 -4.36 12.18 0.72
C ASN A 44 -2.84 12.07 0.84
N ALA A 45 -2.24 11.32 -0.09
CA ALA A 45 -0.79 11.24 -0.24
C ALA A 45 -0.37 11.82 -1.60
N THR A 46 0.58 12.75 -1.60
CA THR A 46 1.13 13.32 -2.84
C THR A 46 2.57 12.86 -3.02
N PHE A 47 2.85 12.24 -4.16
CA PHE A 47 4.20 11.88 -4.58
C PHE A 47 4.81 13.01 -5.41
N TYR A 48 6.06 13.34 -5.10
CA TYR A 48 6.90 14.29 -5.82
C TYR A 48 8.13 13.55 -6.33
N SER A 49 8.25 13.44 -7.65
CA SER A 49 9.41 12.82 -8.28
C SER A 49 10.63 13.75 -8.26
N ASN A 50 11.81 13.15 -8.37
CA ASN A 50 13.07 13.87 -8.55
C ASN A 50 13.17 14.63 -9.89
N ASN A 51 12.29 14.31 -10.86
CA ASN A 51 12.25 14.99 -12.16
C ASN A 51 11.26 16.17 -12.21
N GLY A 52 10.60 16.48 -11.08
CA GLY A 52 9.69 17.63 -10.95
C GLY A 52 8.23 17.36 -11.29
N THR A 53 7.87 16.13 -11.68
CA THR A 53 6.47 15.70 -11.81
C THR A 53 5.91 15.24 -10.46
N SER A 54 4.58 15.30 -10.32
CA SER A 54 3.89 14.86 -9.10
C SER A 54 2.49 14.33 -9.41
N PHE A 55 1.96 13.51 -8.52
CA PHE A 55 0.57 13.06 -8.53
C PHE A 55 0.03 12.91 -7.10
N THR A 56 -1.29 12.93 -6.96
CA THR A 56 -1.98 12.78 -5.66
C THR A 56 -2.88 11.56 -5.67
N LEU A 57 -2.82 10.82 -4.56
CA LEU A 57 -3.57 9.62 -4.27
C LEU A 57 -4.64 9.97 -3.23
N PRO A 58 -5.89 10.20 -3.65
CA PRO A 58 -6.95 10.62 -2.75
C PRO A 58 -7.40 9.48 -1.84
N GLY A 59 -7.67 9.83 -0.58
CA GLY A 59 -8.19 8.90 0.45
C GLY A 59 -7.18 7.90 1.00
N ALA A 60 -5.91 8.00 0.60
CA ALA A 60 -4.83 7.18 1.14
C ALA A 60 -3.86 8.02 1.98
N THR A 61 -3.33 7.42 3.03
CA THR A 61 -2.23 7.97 3.83
C THR A 61 -1.05 7.01 3.79
N VAL A 62 0.16 7.50 3.51
CA VAL A 62 1.36 6.66 3.42
C VAL A 62 2.15 6.73 4.72
N TYR A 63 2.68 5.60 5.16
CA TYR A 63 3.48 5.47 6.37
C TYR A 63 4.78 4.76 6.06
N SER A 64 5.83 5.09 6.80
CA SER A 64 7.07 4.30 6.79
C SER A 64 6.88 3.09 7.70
N SER A 65 6.98 1.88 7.15
CA SER A 65 6.98 0.65 7.95
C SER A 65 8.39 0.19 8.22
N GLN A 66 8.86 0.35 9.47
CA GLN A 66 10.15 -0.20 9.90
C GLN A 66 10.06 -1.60 10.52
N ASN A 67 8.85 -2.12 10.76
CA ASN A 67 8.65 -3.23 11.71
C ASN A 67 8.31 -4.59 11.08
N TRP A 68 7.98 -4.68 9.79
CA TRP A 68 7.46 -5.92 9.17
C TRP A 68 8.31 -6.44 7.98
N GLY A 69 9.64 -6.31 8.10
CA GLY A 69 10.62 -7.07 7.31
C GLY A 69 10.58 -6.86 5.80
N ASP A 70 10.94 -5.66 5.33
CA ASP A 70 11.05 -5.31 3.90
C ASP A 70 9.75 -5.52 3.09
N ASN A 71 8.59 -5.43 3.73
CA ASN A 71 7.30 -5.64 3.06
C ASN A 71 6.53 -4.34 2.91
N HIS A 72 6.06 -4.08 1.70
CA HIS A 72 5.10 -3.04 1.37
C HIS A 72 3.69 -3.63 1.45
N TYR A 73 2.72 -2.87 1.97
CA TYR A 73 1.34 -3.34 2.04
C TYR A 73 0.33 -2.21 2.19
N GLN A 74 -0.92 -2.48 1.83
CA GLN A 74 -2.05 -1.57 2.04
C GLN A 74 -3.10 -2.17 2.97
N LEU A 75 -3.50 -1.41 4.00
CA LEU A 75 -4.56 -1.78 4.94
C LEU A 75 -5.42 -0.57 5.32
N SER A 76 -6.74 -0.67 5.15
CA SER A 76 -7.73 0.31 5.64
C SER A 76 -7.43 1.78 5.30
N GLY A 77 -6.99 2.06 4.07
CA GLY A 77 -6.59 3.40 3.61
C GLY A 77 -5.16 3.82 3.97
N GLY A 78 -4.47 3.05 4.82
CA GLY A 78 -3.04 3.18 5.07
C GLY A 78 -2.22 2.40 4.04
N ILE A 79 -1.19 3.03 3.50
CA ILE A 79 -0.16 2.40 2.65
C ILE A 79 1.14 2.41 3.43
N TYR A 80 1.78 1.26 3.57
CA TYR A 80 2.98 1.08 4.38
C TYR A 80 4.13 0.73 3.45
N LEU A 81 5.15 1.58 3.42
CA LEU A 81 6.32 1.39 2.60
C LEU A 81 7.55 1.24 3.48
N ASP A 82 8.38 0.24 3.22
CA ASP A 82 9.73 0.16 3.78
C ASP A 82 10.72 0.92 2.88
N PRO A 83 11.24 2.09 3.29
CA PRO A 83 12.20 2.83 2.49
C PRO A 83 13.52 2.07 2.28
N ASN A 84 13.88 1.17 3.20
CA ASN A 84 15.10 0.36 3.12
C ASN A 84 14.89 -0.91 2.27
N GLY A 85 13.63 -1.35 2.12
CA GLY A 85 13.23 -2.47 1.26
C GLY A 85 13.24 -2.17 -0.24
N GLY A 86 13.60 -0.94 -0.63
CA GLY A 86 13.72 -0.56 -2.04
C GLY A 86 12.43 0.00 -2.67
N ALA A 87 11.46 0.44 -1.85
CA ALA A 87 10.25 1.10 -2.32
C ALA A 87 10.53 2.13 -3.41
N ASP A 88 9.73 2.10 -4.47
CA ASP A 88 9.76 3.06 -5.57
C ASP A 88 8.35 3.54 -5.93
N VAL A 89 8.24 4.37 -6.97
CA VAL A 89 6.94 4.89 -7.43
C VAL A 89 6.01 3.77 -7.90
N SER A 90 6.55 2.70 -8.49
CA SER A 90 5.76 1.54 -8.92
C SER A 90 5.14 0.82 -7.73
N THR A 91 5.92 0.66 -6.66
CA THR A 91 5.48 0.08 -5.38
C THR A 91 4.34 0.90 -4.79
N LEU A 92 4.49 2.24 -4.73
CA LEU A 92 3.44 3.13 -4.24
C LEU A 92 2.14 3.00 -5.06
N ILE A 93 2.24 2.98 -6.39
CA ILE A 93 1.08 2.86 -7.28
C ILE A 93 0.40 1.50 -7.11
N HIS A 94 1.18 0.44 -6.94
CA HIS A 94 0.69 -0.90 -6.68
C HIS A 94 -0.12 -0.97 -5.37
N GLU A 95 0.41 -0.46 -4.27
CA GLU A 95 -0.30 -0.43 -2.98
C GLU A 95 -1.57 0.43 -3.03
N TYR A 96 -1.54 1.53 -3.80
CA TYR A 96 -2.76 2.30 -4.05
C TYR A 96 -3.80 1.51 -4.86
N GLY A 97 -3.35 0.60 -5.72
CA GLY A 97 -4.19 -0.37 -6.40
C GLY A 97 -5.00 -1.25 -5.45
N HIS A 98 -4.36 -1.76 -4.39
CA HIS A 98 -5.04 -2.50 -3.32
C HIS A 98 -6.09 -1.63 -2.62
N TYR A 99 -5.78 -0.35 -2.36
CA TYR A 99 -6.77 0.59 -1.82
C TYR A 99 -7.98 0.76 -2.74
N LEU A 100 -7.78 0.93 -4.05
CA LEU A 100 -8.88 1.04 -5.01
C LEU A 100 -9.71 -0.25 -5.07
N GLN A 101 -9.05 -1.41 -4.97
CA GLN A 101 -9.73 -2.70 -4.87
C GLN A 101 -10.59 -2.79 -3.59
N GLN A 102 -10.07 -2.32 -2.45
CA GLN A 102 -10.83 -2.21 -1.19
C GLN A 102 -12.09 -1.36 -1.37
N GLN A 103 -11.97 -0.21 -2.02
CA GLN A 103 -13.10 0.70 -2.26
C GLN A 103 -14.18 0.07 -3.16
N GLN A 104 -13.78 -0.73 -4.15
CA GLN A 104 -14.74 -1.39 -5.06
C GLN A 104 -15.44 -2.60 -4.43
N MET A 105 -14.74 -3.37 -3.60
CA MET A 105 -15.28 -4.61 -3.00
C MET A 105 -16.06 -4.36 -1.71
N GLY A 106 -15.79 -3.25 -1.02
CA GLY A 106 -16.27 -3.00 0.34
C GLY A 106 -15.43 -3.73 1.40
N THR A 107 -15.32 -3.14 2.59
CA THR A 107 -14.37 -3.53 3.66
C THR A 107 -14.45 -5.02 4.04
N GLY A 108 -15.65 -5.60 4.08
CA GLY A 108 -15.84 -7.02 4.47
C GLY A 108 -15.31 -8.03 3.45
N SER A 109 -15.41 -7.74 2.15
CA SER A 109 -14.87 -8.59 1.09
C SER A 109 -13.38 -8.34 0.85
N TYR A 110 -12.91 -7.12 1.13
CA TYR A 110 -11.49 -6.78 1.11
C TYR A 110 -10.70 -7.49 2.19
N ILE A 111 -11.23 -7.63 3.42
CA ILE A 111 -10.55 -8.43 4.45
C ILE A 111 -10.28 -9.86 3.92
N ALA A 112 -11.21 -10.50 3.22
CA ALA A 112 -10.97 -11.82 2.61
C ALA A 112 -9.93 -11.83 1.45
N ALA A 113 -9.80 -10.74 0.69
CA ALA A 113 -8.87 -10.63 -0.45
C ALA A 113 -7.48 -10.08 -0.06
N GLY A 114 -7.42 -9.05 0.79
CA GLY A 114 -6.21 -8.50 1.40
C GLY A 114 -5.57 -9.45 2.41
N LEU A 115 -6.37 -10.27 3.13
CA LEU A 115 -5.84 -11.45 3.83
C LEU A 115 -5.28 -12.47 2.84
N GLY A 116 -5.83 -12.59 1.64
CA GLY A 116 -5.28 -13.44 0.58
C GLY A 116 -3.89 -12.97 0.11
N SER A 117 -3.69 -11.65 0.01
CA SER A 117 -2.39 -11.04 -0.28
C SER A 117 -1.38 -11.34 0.82
N ALA A 118 -1.66 -10.95 2.06
CA ALA A 118 -0.79 -11.26 3.21
C ALA A 118 -0.56 -12.78 3.38
N TYR A 119 -1.60 -13.61 3.27
CA TYR A 119 -1.50 -15.07 3.37
C TYR A 119 -0.63 -15.68 2.25
N SER A 120 -0.72 -15.16 1.02
CA SER A 120 0.09 -15.65 -0.10
C SER A 120 1.56 -15.24 0.00
N VAL A 121 1.89 -14.08 0.58
CA VAL A 121 3.28 -13.73 0.98
C VAL A 121 3.83 -14.79 1.95
N TYR A 122 3.03 -15.23 2.92
CA TYR A 122 3.47 -16.21 3.92
C TYR A 122 3.43 -17.67 3.45
N THR A 123 2.57 -18.03 2.50
CA THR A 123 2.37 -19.42 2.08
C THR A 123 2.98 -19.77 0.73
N ASN A 124 3.04 -18.82 -0.22
CA ASN A 124 3.57 -19.01 -1.56
C ASN A 124 4.29 -17.72 -2.06
N PRO A 125 5.37 -17.26 -1.39
CA PRO A 125 6.03 -16.00 -1.71
C PRO A 125 6.54 -15.93 -3.16
N GLY A 126 6.94 -17.07 -3.74
CA GLY A 126 7.43 -17.13 -5.13
C GLY A 126 6.35 -16.94 -6.20
N GLU A 127 5.07 -17.09 -5.85
CA GLU A 127 3.94 -16.92 -6.76
C GLU A 127 3.08 -15.70 -6.40
N HIS A 128 3.41 -14.99 -5.31
CA HIS A 128 2.64 -13.88 -4.78
C HIS A 128 2.35 -12.82 -5.85
N ALA A 129 3.40 -12.30 -6.50
CA ALA A 129 3.27 -11.29 -7.56
C ALA A 129 2.45 -11.75 -8.78
N SER A 130 2.25 -13.08 -8.97
CA SER A 130 1.45 -13.63 -10.06
C SER A 130 -0.01 -13.91 -9.68
N GLN A 131 -0.39 -13.71 -8.40
CA GLN A 131 -1.76 -13.91 -7.98
C GLN A 131 -2.70 -12.91 -8.67
N PRO A 132 -3.94 -13.32 -9.02
CA PRO A 132 -4.88 -12.46 -9.74
C PRO A 132 -5.14 -11.11 -9.05
N PHE A 133 -5.15 -11.07 -7.72
CA PHE A 133 -5.37 -9.84 -6.95
C PHE A 133 -4.16 -8.89 -7.01
N GLU A 134 -2.92 -9.39 -7.00
CA GLU A 134 -1.71 -8.54 -7.13
C GLU A 134 -1.61 -7.91 -8.52
N VAL A 135 -1.95 -8.69 -9.56
CA VAL A 135 -2.03 -8.19 -10.94
C VAL A 135 -3.17 -7.18 -11.09
N GLN A 136 -4.32 -7.44 -10.45
CA GLN A 136 -5.46 -6.52 -10.48
C GLN A 136 -5.15 -5.20 -9.77
N ALA A 137 -4.54 -5.24 -8.59
CA ALA A 137 -4.09 -4.05 -7.86
C ALA A 137 -3.15 -3.21 -8.73
N THR A 138 -2.12 -3.84 -9.29
CA THR A 138 -1.20 -3.21 -10.23
C THR A 138 -1.94 -2.50 -11.37
N ASN A 139 -2.90 -3.19 -12.01
CA ASN A 139 -3.70 -2.62 -13.09
C ASN A 139 -4.55 -1.44 -12.63
N TYR A 140 -5.19 -1.51 -11.47
CA TYR A 140 -5.99 -0.40 -10.94
C TYR A 140 -5.15 0.84 -10.64
N GLY A 141 -3.99 0.65 -10.01
CA GLY A 141 -3.05 1.74 -9.75
C GLY A 141 -2.62 2.44 -11.04
N TYR A 142 -2.14 1.68 -12.03
CA TYR A 142 -1.70 2.26 -13.29
C TYR A 142 -2.83 2.87 -14.12
N GLN A 143 -4.03 2.26 -14.13
CA GLN A 143 -5.19 2.85 -14.79
C GLN A 143 -5.57 4.19 -14.16
N TYR A 144 -5.53 4.29 -12.83
CA TYR A 144 -5.79 5.54 -12.13
C TYR A 144 -4.79 6.63 -12.54
N ILE A 145 -3.49 6.31 -12.54
CA ILE A 145 -2.43 7.25 -12.95
C ILE A 145 -2.60 7.65 -14.42
N ALA A 146 -2.84 6.70 -15.32
CA ALA A 146 -3.03 7.00 -16.75
C ALA A 146 -4.26 7.90 -17.00
N GLN A 147 -5.34 7.72 -16.24
CA GLN A 147 -6.56 8.51 -16.39
C GLN A 147 -6.43 9.93 -15.82
N HIS A 148 -5.76 10.09 -14.67
CA HIS A 148 -5.73 11.36 -13.94
C HIS A 148 -4.44 12.16 -14.16
N TYR A 149 -3.37 11.49 -14.59
CA TYR A 149 -2.04 12.05 -14.82
C TYR A 149 -1.43 11.53 -16.13
N PRO A 150 -2.07 11.75 -17.30
CA PRO A 150 -1.72 11.12 -18.59
C PRO A 150 -0.32 11.47 -19.15
N GLY A 151 0.42 12.38 -18.51
CA GLY A 151 1.81 12.73 -18.85
C GLY A 151 2.86 12.22 -17.87
N PHE A 152 2.45 11.48 -16.83
CA PHE A 152 3.37 10.90 -15.87
C PHE A 152 4.04 9.66 -16.47
N VAL A 153 5.37 9.63 -16.50
CA VAL A 153 6.18 8.51 -17.00
C VAL A 153 6.98 7.96 -15.83
N TYR A 154 6.87 6.64 -15.63
CA TYR A 154 7.48 5.89 -14.53
C TYR A 154 9.00 5.80 -14.66
#